data_AF-B7QMG8-F1
#
_entry.id   AF-B7QMG8-F1
#
_cell.length_a   1.000
_cell.length_b   1.000
_cell.length_c   1.000
_cell.angle_alpha   90.00
_cell.angle_beta   90.00
_cell.angle_gamma   90.00
#
_symmetry.space_group_name_H-M   'P 1'
#
loop_
_entity.id
_entity.type
_entity.pdbx_description
1 polymer ?
#
loop_
_entity_poly.entity_id
_entity_poly.type
_entity_poly.pdbx_seq_one_letter_code
_entity_poly.pdbx_strand_id
1 'polypeptide(L)'
;MVGLETSRDELTQHAEDIPGPGTLPCLDGEESGPLLSKLSCMARANRIYLVVNVYDQKPCPEGRTSCPSDNRLFYNTNVAFDRTGTIVAR
;
A
#
# COMPACT_ATOMS: atom_id res chain seq x y z
N MET A 1 -13.34 -2.46 3.97
CA MET A 1 -13.36 -1.47 2.88
C MET A 1 -13.76 -0.16 3.53
N VAL A 2 -12.82 0.78 3.71
CA VAL A 2 -13.17 2.10 4.27
C VAL A 2 -14.01 2.79 3.20
N GLY A 3 -15.30 2.97 3.50
CA GLY A 3 -16.27 3.59 2.61
C GLY A 3 -15.91 5.05 2.37
N LEU A 4 -16.10 5.50 1.13
CA LEU A 4 -15.78 6.83 0.64
C LEU A 4 -16.62 7.89 1.34
N GLU A 5 -16.06 8.53 2.37
CA GLU A 5 -15.97 9.98 2.60
C GLU A 5 -14.91 10.20 3.69
N THR A 6 -13.64 10.25 3.31
CA THR A 6 -12.54 10.58 4.23
C THR A 6 -11.80 11.82 3.74
N SER A 7 -11.67 12.80 4.61
CA SER A 7 -10.79 13.94 4.41
C SER A 7 -9.34 13.47 4.18
N ARG A 8 -8.50 14.33 3.58
CA ARG A 8 -7.08 14.00 3.37
C ARG A 8 -6.34 13.67 4.67
N ASP A 9 -6.77 14.28 5.77
CA ASP A 9 -6.21 14.03 7.10
C ASP A 9 -6.54 12.61 7.59
N GLU A 10 -7.79 12.17 7.43
CA GLU A 10 -8.23 10.82 7.81
C GLU A 10 -7.58 9.72 6.96
N LEU A 11 -7.31 9.99 5.68
CA LEU A 11 -6.59 9.04 4.80
C LEU A 11 -5.20 8.67 5.34
N THR A 12 -4.57 9.55 6.12
CA THR A 12 -3.25 9.28 6.72
C THR A 12 -3.29 8.10 7.69
N GLN A 13 -4.44 7.79 8.28
CA GLN A 13 -4.61 6.65 9.20
C GLN A 13 -4.87 5.32 8.46
N HIS A 14 -5.13 5.38 7.15
CA HIS A 14 -5.58 4.24 6.35
C HIS A 14 -4.74 3.97 5.10
N ALA A 15 -3.74 4.80 4.84
CA ALA A 15 -2.83 4.67 3.71
C ALA A 15 -1.44 4.21 4.16
N GLU A 16 -0.78 3.42 3.31
CA GLU A 16 0.60 2.97 3.52
C GLU A 16 1.44 3.33 2.30
N ASP A 17 2.76 3.45 2.48
CA ASP A 17 3.69 3.56 1.36
C ASP A 17 3.83 2.18 0.70
N ILE A 18 3.19 2.00 -0.46
CA ILE A 18 3.18 0.70 -1.14
C ILE A 18 4.48 0.52 -1.95
N PRO A 19 5.34 -0.48 -1.68
CA PRO A 19 6.60 -0.65 -2.40
C PRO A 19 6.38 -1.13 -3.84
N GLY A 20 7.46 -1.24 -4.61
CA GLY A 20 7.42 -1.76 -5.98
C GLY A 20 7.24 -3.28 -6.03
N PRO A 21 7.03 -3.85 -7.23
CA PRO A 21 7.02 -5.30 -7.41
C PRO A 21 8.33 -5.96 -6.99
N GLY A 22 8.26 -7.18 -6.47
CA GLY A 22 9.39 -7.98 -6.01
C GLY A 22 9.58 -8.01 -4.49
N THR A 23 8.93 -7.12 -3.75
CA THR A 23 8.95 -7.08 -2.28
C THR A 23 8.09 -8.19 -1.67
N LEU A 24 8.50 -8.76 -0.53
CA LEU A 24 7.77 -9.80 0.20
C LEU A 24 7.43 -9.29 1.61
N PRO A 25 6.36 -8.48 1.76
CA PRO A 25 6.02 -7.82 3.02
C PRO A 25 5.88 -8.76 4.24
N CYS A 26 5.45 -10.00 4.02
CA CYS A 26 5.32 -10.98 5.09
C CYS A 26 6.65 -11.35 5.78
N LEU A 27 7.79 -11.19 5.09
CA LEU A 27 9.12 -11.54 5.60
C LEU A 27 10.06 -10.34 5.76
N ASP A 28 9.76 -9.20 5.15
CA ASP A 28 10.63 -8.01 5.15
C ASP A 28 10.59 -7.21 6.48
N GLY A 29 9.90 -7.71 7.52
CA GLY A 29 9.89 -7.12 8.86
C GLY A 29 9.10 -5.81 8.96
N GLU A 30 9.58 -4.86 9.77
CA GLU A 30 8.92 -3.57 10.01
C GLU A 30 9.06 -2.58 8.84
N GLU A 31 9.86 -2.88 7.81
CA GLU A 31 9.99 -2.00 6.64
C GLU A 31 8.71 -1.94 5.79
N SER A 32 7.87 -2.98 5.89
CA SER A 32 6.55 -3.01 5.27
C SER A 32 5.46 -2.60 6.26
N GLY A 33 4.50 -1.82 5.78
CA GLY A 33 3.36 -1.40 6.59
C GLY A 33 2.50 -2.58 7.10
N PRO A 34 1.85 -2.44 8.26
CA PRO A 34 1.11 -3.53 8.91
C PRO A 34 -0.03 -4.11 8.07
N LEU A 35 -0.67 -3.32 7.20
CA LEU A 35 -1.69 -3.79 6.25
C LEU A 35 -1.04 -4.68 5.20
N LEU A 36 0.01 -4.22 4.53
CA LEU A 36 0.72 -4.99 3.51
C LEU A 36 1.28 -6.30 4.07
N SER A 37 1.91 -6.27 5.24
CA SER A 37 2.47 -7.47 5.88
C SER A 37 1.38 -8.50 6.18
N LYS A 38 0.21 -8.08 6.68
CA LYS A 38 -0.94 -8.97 6.90
C LYS A 38 -1.47 -9.55 5.59
N LEU A 39 -1.66 -8.74 4.55
CA LEU A 39 -2.17 -9.18 3.25
C LEU A 39 -1.22 -10.17 2.56
N SER A 40 0.07 -9.84 2.57
CA SER A 40 1.14 -10.71 2.06
C SER A 40 1.17 -12.05 2.80
N CYS A 41 1.11 -12.04 4.14
CA CYS A 41 1.07 -13.28 4.91
C CYS A 41 -0.21 -14.08 4.69
N MET A 42 -1.37 -13.43 4.50
CA MET A 42 -2.61 -14.12 4.14
C MET A 42 -2.51 -14.81 2.77
N ALA A 43 -1.97 -14.12 1.77
CA ALA A 43 -1.74 -14.71 0.43
C ALA A 43 -0.80 -15.92 0.52
N ARG A 44 0.32 -15.78 1.24
CA ARG A 44 1.31 -16.83 1.47
C ARG A 44 0.75 -18.04 2.22
N ALA A 45 0.08 -17.82 3.35
CA ALA A 45 -0.44 -18.88 4.21
C ALA A 45 -1.48 -19.74 3.49
N ASN A 46 -2.29 -19.13 2.62
CA ASN A 46 -3.34 -19.81 1.86
C ASN A 46 -2.90 -20.24 0.44
N ARG A 47 -1.69 -19.86 0.01
CA ARG A 47 -1.15 -20.10 -1.34
C ARG A 47 -2.08 -19.60 -2.46
N ILE A 48 -2.66 -18.42 -2.27
CA ILE A 48 -3.58 -17.79 -3.22
C ILE A 48 -2.95 -16.54 -3.85
N TYR A 49 -3.42 -16.18 -5.05
CA TYR A 49 -3.27 -14.81 -5.51
C TYR A 49 -4.27 -13.94 -4.79
N LEU A 50 -3.84 -12.76 -4.34
CA LEU A 50 -4.69 -11.80 -3.66
C LEU A 50 -4.59 -10.46 -4.39
N VAL A 51 -5.72 -9.96 -4.91
CA VAL A 51 -5.81 -8.63 -5.51
C VAL A 51 -6.69 -7.78 -4.63
N VAL A 52 -6.18 -6.64 -4.18
CA VAL A 52 -6.86 -5.76 -3.22
C VAL A 52 -6.72 -4.32 -3.61
N ASN A 53 -7.72 -3.52 -3.28
CA ASN A 53 -7.70 -2.08 -3.45
C ASN A 53 -7.38 -1.41 -2.10
N VAL A 54 -6.31 -0.62 -2.06
CA VAL A 54 -5.80 0.05 -0.86
C VAL A 54 -5.47 1.52 -1.17
N TYR A 55 -5.24 2.31 -0.13
CA TYR A 55 -4.73 3.68 -0.28
C TYR A 55 -3.21 3.68 -0.21
N ASP A 56 -2.55 4.15 -1.28
CA ASP A 56 -1.10 4.35 -1.33
C ASP A 56 -0.78 5.81 -0.97
N GLN A 57 0.18 6.00 -0.07
CA GLN A 57 0.68 7.31 0.30
C GLN A 57 2.14 7.46 -0.13
N LYS A 58 2.45 8.53 -0.88
CA LYS A 58 3.81 8.89 -1.26
C LYS A 58 4.22 10.26 -0.73
N PRO A 59 5.49 10.44 -0.33
CA PRO A 59 6.02 11.77 -0.14
C PRO A 59 5.98 12.52 -1.48
N CYS A 60 5.75 13.83 -1.41
CA CYS A 60 5.88 14.64 -2.61
C CYS A 60 7.33 14.64 -3.11
N PRO A 61 7.56 14.46 -4.43
CA PRO A 61 8.88 14.62 -5.02
C PRO A 61 9.40 16.05 -4.85
N GLU A 62 10.68 16.19 -4.54
CA GLU A 62 11.34 17.49 -4.47
C GLU A 62 11.21 18.26 -5.79
N GLY A 63 10.93 19.57 -5.71
CA GLY A 63 10.90 20.46 -6.87
C GLY A 63 9.61 20.43 -7.71
N ARG A 64 8.54 19.76 -7.28
CA ARG A 64 7.23 19.83 -7.97
C ARG A 64 6.29 20.86 -7.36
N THR A 65 5.75 21.72 -8.22
CA THR A 65 4.73 22.74 -7.90
C THR A 65 3.32 22.18 -7.69
N SER A 66 3.07 20.93 -8.06
CA SER A 66 1.75 20.28 -7.98
C SER A 66 1.51 19.51 -6.67
N CYS A 67 2.36 19.71 -5.67
CA CYS A 67 2.23 19.03 -4.40
C CYS A 67 1.11 19.65 -3.55
N PRO A 68 0.21 18.85 -2.93
CA PRO A 68 -0.76 19.36 -1.98
C PRO A 68 -0.09 19.98 -0.75
N SER A 69 -0.84 20.81 0.00
CA SER A 69 -0.32 21.55 1.16
C SER A 69 0.17 20.66 2.32
N ASP A 70 -0.28 19.40 2.39
CA ASP A 70 0.13 18.41 3.38
C ASP A 70 1.42 17.64 2.99
N ASN A 71 2.03 18.00 1.86
CA ASN A 71 3.24 17.39 1.31
C ASN A 71 3.13 15.88 0.99
N ARG A 72 1.90 15.37 0.80
CA ARG A 72 1.61 13.95 0.59
C ARG A 72 0.77 13.74 -0.66
N LEU A 73 1.06 12.67 -1.39
CA LEU A 73 0.24 12.21 -2.51
C LEU A 73 -0.49 10.95 -2.07
N PHE A 74 -1.80 10.89 -2.35
CA PHE A 74 -2.63 9.72 -2.05
C PHE A 74 -3.20 9.17 -3.36
N TYR A 75 -3.15 7.85 -3.50
CA TYR A 75 -3.66 7.14 -4.65
C TYR A 75 -4.58 6.01 -4.21
N ASN A 76 -5.67 5.81 -4.94
CA ASN A 76 -6.40 4.56 -4.90
C ASN A 76 -5.63 3.54 -5.74
N THR A 77 -5.13 2.49 -5.12
CA THR A 77 -4.14 1.59 -5.72
C THR A 77 -4.60 0.14 -5.62
N ASN A 78 -4.60 -0.56 -6.75
CA ASN A 78 -4.78 -2.01 -6.76
C ASN A 78 -3.43 -2.68 -6.57
N VAL A 79 -3.30 -3.56 -5.58
CA VAL A 79 -2.07 -4.31 -5.32
C VAL A 79 -2.35 -5.79 -5.54
N ALA A 80 -1.47 -6.46 -6.28
CA ALA A 80 -1.54 -7.90 -6.50
C ALA A 80 -0.39 -8.62 -5.77
N PHE A 81 -0.74 -9.60 -4.96
CA PHE A 81 0.19 -10.53 -4.32
C PHE A 81 0.11 -11.89 -5.00
N ASP A 82 1.26 -12.54 -5.18
CA ASP A 82 1.32 -13.94 -5.60
C ASP A 82 1.15 -14.93 -4.44
N ARG A 83 1.22 -16.23 -4.76
CA ARG A 83 1.05 -17.33 -3.80
C ARG A 83 2.12 -17.41 -2.72
N THR A 84 3.24 -16.72 -2.90
CA THR A 84 4.32 -16.63 -1.90
C THR A 84 4.15 -15.42 -0.99
N GLY A 85 3.23 -14.52 -1.32
CA GLY A 85 3.01 -13.24 -0.65
C GLY A 85 3.79 -12.08 -1.27
N THR A 86 4.50 -12.31 -2.38
CA THR A 86 5.29 -11.27 -3.05
C THR A 86 4.37 -10.34 -3.84
N ILE A 87 4.64 -9.04 -3.78
CA ILE A 87 3.95 -8.05 -4.61
C ILE A 87 4.40 -8.22 -6.06
N VAL A 88 3.45 -8.44 -6.96
CA VAL A 88 3.72 -8.63 -8.40
C VAL A 88 3.19 -7.49 -9.27
N ALA A 89 2.29 -6.65 -8.76
CA ALA A 89 1.82 -5.44 -9.42
C ALA A 89 1.25 -4.41 -8.43
N ARG A 90 1.31 -3.13 -8.81
CA ARG A 90 0.63 -1.99 -8.18
C ARG A 90 0.22 -0.98 -9.26
#